data_AF-F8C639-F1
#
_entry.id   AF-F8C639-F1
#
_cell.length_a   1.000
_cell.length_b   1.000
_cell.length_c   1.000
_cell.angle_alpha   90.00
_cell.angle_beta   90.00
_cell.angle_gamma   90.00
#
_symmetry.space_group_name_H-M   'P 1'
#
loop_
_entity.id
_entity.type
_entity.pdbx_description
1 polymer ?
#
loop_
_entity_poly.entity_id
_entity_poly.type
_entity_poly.pdbx_seq_one_letter_code
_entity_poly.pdbx_strand_id
1 'polypeptide(L)'
;MYIGPFAKKCREYAEKFYSTSWCILSAKHGFLFPDEIVPGNYNATFCKNRSQNISIEELSKQVVEKRLDKFDRIVVLGGKCYVDIVKEVFRGKEIYAPFIGCRIGEMMKKN
;
A
#
# COMPACT_ATOMS: atom_id res chain seq x y z
N MET A 1 -12.44 4.08 -6.84
CA MET A 1 -11.48 4.60 -7.83
C MET A 1 -10.50 5.58 -7.18
N TYR A 2 -9.19 5.28 -7.13
CA TYR A 2 -8.25 6.00 -6.25
C TYR A 2 -7.88 7.33 -6.93
N ILE A 3 -8.76 8.33 -6.80
CA ILE A 3 -8.77 9.54 -7.66
C ILE A 3 -7.81 10.65 -7.18
N GLY A 4 -7.05 10.43 -6.10
CA GLY A 4 -6.09 11.42 -5.60
C GLY A 4 -4.88 11.56 -6.53
N PRO A 5 -4.38 12.78 -6.81
CA PRO A 5 -3.18 13.00 -7.64
C PRO A 5 -1.96 12.19 -7.17
N PHE A 6 -1.82 12.02 -5.85
CA PHE A 6 -0.78 11.20 -5.25
C PHE A 6 -0.95 9.71 -5.56
N ALA A 7 -2.17 9.16 -5.43
CA ALA A 7 -2.43 7.76 -5.72
C ALA A 7 -2.20 7.42 -7.21
N LYS A 8 -2.52 8.37 -8.11
CA LYS A 8 -2.21 8.24 -9.54
C LYS A 8 -0.70 8.12 -9.77
N LYS A 9 0.11 8.97 -9.15
CA LYS A 9 1.58 8.88 -9.27
C LYS A 9 2.16 7.59 -8.67
N CYS A 10 1.67 7.14 -7.52
CA CYS A 10 2.09 5.85 -6.95
C CYS A 10 1.78 4.69 -7.91
N ARG A 11 0.63 4.74 -8.57
CA ARG A 11 0.26 3.76 -9.61
C ARG A 11 1.21 3.85 -10.80
N GLU A 12 1.42 5.04 -11.37
CA GLU A 12 2.33 5.22 -12.51
C GLU A 12 3.75 4.69 -12.19
N TYR A 13 4.25 4.94 -10.98
CA TYR A 13 5.53 4.40 -10.53
C TYR A 13 5.49 2.87 -10.46
N ALA A 14 4.46 2.29 -9.83
CA ALA A 14 4.33 0.84 -9.70
C ALA A 14 4.19 0.16 -11.06
N GLU A 15 3.40 0.72 -11.98
CA GLU A 15 3.24 0.21 -13.34
C GLU A 15 4.55 0.31 -14.14
N LYS A 16 5.32 1.39 -13.96
CA LYS A 16 6.60 1.60 -14.65
C LYS A 16 7.71 0.64 -14.19
N PHE A 17 7.82 0.39 -12.89
CA PHE A 17 8.94 -0.37 -12.32
C PHE A 17 8.58 -1.81 -11.91
N TYR A 18 7.29 -2.10 -11.69
CA TYR A 18 6.79 -3.35 -11.11
C TYR A 18 5.46 -3.78 -11.74
N SER A 19 5.30 -3.66 -13.06
CA SER A 19 4.03 -3.80 -13.80
C SER A 19 3.15 -5.01 -13.44
N THR A 20 3.74 -6.15 -13.06
CA THR A 20 3.04 -7.39 -12.70
C THR A 20 3.08 -7.72 -11.20
N SER A 21 3.72 -6.88 -10.39
CA SER A 21 4.05 -7.17 -8.99
C SER A 21 3.75 -5.98 -8.08
N TRP A 22 2.52 -5.48 -8.16
CA TRP A 22 2.05 -4.39 -7.30
C TRP A 22 0.60 -4.59 -6.86
N CYS A 23 0.28 -4.03 -5.70
CA CYS A 23 -1.07 -3.97 -5.17
C CYS A 23 -1.27 -2.66 -4.41
N ILE A 24 -2.51 -2.34 -4.08
CA ILE A 24 -2.89 -1.18 -3.29
C ILE A 24 -3.21 -1.64 -1.87
N LEU A 25 -2.62 -1.01 -0.87
CA LEU A 25 -2.97 -1.22 0.53
C LEU A 25 -4.11 -0.29 0.94
N SER A 26 -5.30 -0.86 1.12
CA SER A 26 -6.52 -0.19 1.56
C SER A 26 -6.74 -0.32 3.06
N ALA A 27 -7.12 0.77 3.71
CA ALA A 27 -7.49 0.76 5.14
C ALA A 27 -8.70 -0.12 5.45
N LYS A 28 -9.62 -0.28 4.50
CA LYS A 28 -10.86 -1.04 4.69
C LYS A 28 -10.76 -2.47 4.15
N HIS A 29 -10.06 -2.67 3.04
CA HIS A 29 -10.08 -3.92 2.28
C HIS A 29 -8.74 -4.67 2.28
N GLY A 30 -7.67 -4.07 2.81
CA GLY A 30 -6.33 -4.65 2.78
C GLY A 30 -5.66 -4.59 1.42
N PHE A 31 -4.94 -5.64 1.03
CA PHE A 31 -4.20 -5.70 -0.22
C PHE A 31 -5.14 -5.97 -1.40
N LEU A 32 -5.17 -5.04 -2.35
CA LEU A 32 -5.99 -5.09 -3.54
C LEU A 32 -5.11 -5.10 -4.78
N PHE A 33 -5.22 -6.14 -5.60
CA PHE A 33 -4.60 -6.17 -6.91
C PHE A 33 -5.28 -5.17 -7.87
N PRO A 34 -4.57 -4.75 -8.94
CA PRO A 34 -5.07 -3.74 -9.86
C PRO A 34 -6.37 -4.14 -10.57
N ASP A 35 -6.58 -5.44 -10.76
CA ASP A 35 -7.75 -6.06 -11.39
C ASP A 35 -8.92 -6.31 -10.42
N GLU A 36 -8.71 -6.16 -9.10
CA GLU A 36 -9.77 -6.34 -8.11
C GLU A 36 -10.74 -5.14 -8.09
N ILE A 37 -12.00 -5.41 -8.42
CA ILE A 37 -13.07 -4.40 -8.39
C ILE A 37 -13.59 -4.26 -6.97
N VAL A 38 -13.43 -3.08 -6.37
CA VAL A 38 -14.02 -2.75 -5.07
C VAL A 38 -15.31 -1.94 -5.28
N PRO A 39 -16.48 -2.45 -4.86
CA PRO A 39 -17.72 -1.68 -4.93
C PRO A 39 -17.77 -0.58 -3.86
N GLY A 40 -18.10 0.65 -4.27
CA GLY A 40 -18.46 1.76 -3.37
C GLY A 40 -17.38 2.83 -3.12
N ASN A 41 -17.80 3.94 -2.52
CA ASN A 41 -16.94 5.06 -2.12
C ASN A 41 -16.13 4.69 -0.87
N TYR A 42 -14.84 5.06 -0.83
CA TYR A 42 -13.82 4.36 -0.01
C TYR A 42 -12.89 5.30 0.76
N ASN A 43 -13.39 6.41 1.30
CA ASN A 43 -12.59 7.30 2.13
C ASN A 43 -12.27 6.66 3.50
N ALA A 44 -11.32 5.72 3.50
CA ALA A 44 -10.79 5.08 4.70
C ALA A 44 -9.28 5.33 4.76
N THR A 45 -8.78 5.68 5.95
CA THR A 45 -7.35 5.92 6.17
C THR A 45 -6.90 5.27 7.47
N PHE A 46 -5.74 4.60 7.40
CA PHE A 46 -5.11 4.01 8.58
C PHE A 46 -4.73 5.07 9.63
N CYS A 47 -4.61 6.33 9.22
CA CYS A 47 -4.10 7.43 10.03
C CYS A 47 -5.18 8.12 10.92
N LYS A 48 -6.49 7.87 10.77
CA LYS A 48 -7.54 8.58 11.55
C LYS A 48 -8.51 7.71 12.35
N ASN A 49 -8.92 6.54 11.85
CA ASN A 49 -9.99 5.77 12.50
C ASN A 49 -9.66 4.27 12.59
N ARG A 50 -8.90 3.88 13.61
CA ARG A 50 -8.36 2.52 13.75
C ARG A 50 -9.41 1.42 13.92
N SER A 51 -10.56 1.74 14.52
CA SER A 51 -11.64 0.77 14.78
C SER A 51 -12.38 0.29 13.53
N GLN A 52 -12.27 1.00 12.41
CA GLN A 52 -12.89 0.63 11.13
C GLN A 52 -11.87 0.08 10.12
N ASN A 53 -10.60 -0.04 10.52
CA ASN A 53 -9.56 -0.54 9.65
C ASN A 53 -9.50 -2.06 9.70
N ILE A 54 -9.08 -2.66 8.59
CA ILE A 54 -8.69 -4.06 8.55
C ILE A 54 -7.59 -4.32 9.58
N SER A 55 -7.66 -5.46 10.28
CA SER A 55 -6.71 -5.80 11.33
C SER A 55 -5.38 -6.30 10.76
N ILE A 56 -4.32 -6.29 11.57
CA ILE A 56 -3.01 -6.83 11.18
C ILE A 56 -3.10 -8.34 10.93
N GLU A 57 -3.90 -9.07 11.71
CA GLU A 57 -4.12 -10.50 11.51
C GLU A 57 -4.73 -10.78 10.13
N GLU A 58 -5.73 -9.99 9.74
CA GLU A 58 -6.40 -10.18 8.45
C GLU A 58 -5.49 -9.79 7.28
N LEU A 59 -4.70 -8.71 7.43
CA LEU A 59 -3.66 -8.37 6.45
C LEU A 59 -2.62 -9.49 6.29
N SER A 60 -2.23 -10.12 7.40
CA SER A 60 -1.26 -11.22 7.38
C SER A 60 -1.80 -12.46 6.66
N LYS A 61 -3.10 -12.77 6.81
CA LYS A 61 -3.74 -13.83 6.02
C LYS A 61 -3.72 -13.51 4.54
N GLN A 62 -4.10 -12.29 4.17
CA GLN A 62 -4.09 -11.85 2.77
C GLN A 62 -2.71 -11.96 2.14
N VAL A 63 -1.63 -11.72 2.89
CA VAL A 63 -0.26 -11.90 2.38
C VAL A 63 -0.02 -13.34 1.91
N VAL A 64 -0.49 -14.33 2.66
CA VAL A 64 -0.34 -15.75 2.30
C VAL A 64 -1.29 -16.11 1.16
N GLU A 65 -2.57 -15.75 1.28
CA GLU A 65 -3.60 -16.08 0.28
C GLU A 65 -3.28 -15.51 -1.10
N LYS A 66 -2.77 -14.27 -1.13
CA LYS A 66 -2.38 -13.56 -2.37
C LYS A 66 -0.93 -13.84 -2.78
N ARG A 67 -0.22 -14.73 -2.07
CA ARG A 67 1.19 -15.07 -2.30
C ARG A 67 2.10 -13.85 -2.40
N LEU A 68 1.89 -12.87 -1.52
CA LEU A 68 2.74 -11.67 -1.40
C LEU A 68 4.02 -11.97 -0.60
N ASP A 69 4.01 -13.02 0.20
CA ASP A 69 5.15 -13.55 0.95
C ASP A 69 6.28 -14.09 0.05
N LYS A 70 5.98 -14.40 -1.22
CA LYS A 70 6.96 -14.84 -2.22
C LYS A 70 8.03 -13.79 -2.54
N PHE A 71 7.78 -12.51 -2.21
CA PHE A 71 8.71 -11.42 -2.49
C PHE A 71 9.64 -11.20 -1.28
N ASP A 72 10.93 -11.03 -1.54
CA ASP A 72 11.92 -10.77 -0.48
C ASP A 72 12.01 -9.29 -0.10
N ARG A 73 11.76 -8.42 -1.08
CA ARG A 73 11.74 -6.97 -0.93
C ARG A 73 10.35 -6.41 -1.19
N ILE A 74 9.85 -5.61 -0.25
CA ILE A 74 8.56 -4.92 -0.33
C ILE A 74 8.83 -3.41 -0.46
N VAL A 75 8.34 -2.82 -1.55
CA VAL A 75 8.45 -1.37 -1.80
C VAL A 75 7.17 -0.68 -1.41
N VAL A 76 7.26 0.29 -0.50
CA VAL A 76 6.09 1.03 0.02
C VAL A 76 6.15 2.48 -0.42
N LEU A 77 5.25 2.87 -1.31
CA LEU A 77 5.15 4.24 -1.82
C LEU A 77 4.23 5.14 -0.97
N GLY A 78 3.87 4.69 0.25
CA GLY A 78 2.95 5.36 1.16
C GLY A 78 3.65 6.16 2.27
N GLY A 79 2.85 6.95 3.01
CA GLY A 79 3.33 7.69 4.18
C GLY A 79 3.62 6.79 5.38
N LYS A 80 4.20 7.37 6.45
CA LYS A 80 4.68 6.64 7.65
C LYS A 80 3.67 5.63 8.20
N CYS A 81 2.38 6.00 8.34
CA CYS A 81 1.38 5.07 8.90
C CYS A 81 1.19 3.79 8.07
N TYR A 82 1.35 3.86 6.75
CA TYR A 82 1.30 2.67 5.89
C TYR A 82 2.59 1.85 5.98
N VAL A 83 3.75 2.51 6.07
CA VAL A 83 5.03 1.83 6.22
C VAL A 83 5.08 1.03 7.52
N ASP A 84 4.58 1.60 8.61
CA ASP A 84 4.56 0.94 9.92
C ASP A 84 3.69 -0.33 9.88
N ILE A 85 2.51 -0.28 9.23
CA ILE A 85 1.65 -1.45 9.01
C ILE A 85 2.34 -2.51 8.17
N VAL A 86 2.97 -2.12 7.06
CA VAL A 86 3.67 -3.08 6.19
C VAL A 86 4.82 -3.76 6.93
N LYS A 87 5.55 -3.05 7.79
CA LYS A 87 6.60 -3.65 8.64
C LYS A 87 6.04 -4.67 9.63
N GLU A 88 4.84 -4.42 10.17
CA GLU A 88 4.18 -5.36 11.08
C GLU A 88 3.68 -6.62 10.37
N VAL A 89 3.16 -6.47 9.14
CA VAL A 89 2.59 -7.57 8.36
C VAL A 89 3.69 -8.42 7.70
N PHE A 90 4.73 -7.79 7.16
CA PHE A 90 5.84 -8.47 6.46
C PHE A 90 7.09 -8.58 7.35
N ARG A 91 6.92 -9.05 8.59
CA ARG A 91 8.06 -9.23 9.51
C ARG A 91 9.12 -10.14 8.90
N GLY A 92 10.37 -9.70 8.95
CA GLY A 92 11.52 -10.43 8.40
C GLY A 92 11.79 -10.19 6.91
N LYS A 93 10.97 -9.41 6.21
CA LYS A 93 11.22 -9.01 4.81
C LYS A 93 11.96 -7.67 4.73
N GLU A 94 12.65 -7.43 3.61
CA GLU A 94 13.30 -6.15 3.35
C GLU A 94 12.23 -5.10 2.97
N ILE A 95 12.05 -4.08 3.81
CA ILE A 95 11.08 -3.00 3.55
C ILE A 95 11.80 -1.76 3.04
N TYR A 96 11.52 -1.37 1.80
CA TYR A 96 12.05 -0.15 1.19
C TYR A 96 10.94 0.90 1.03
N ALA A 97 11.09 2.05 1.69
CA ALA A 97 10.11 3.14 1.63
C ALA A 97 10.80 4.43 1.12
N PRO A 98 10.93 4.62 -0.20
CA PRO A 98 11.74 5.69 -0.79
C PRO A 98 11.28 7.11 -0.43
N PHE A 99 10.05 7.23 0.07
CA PHE A 99 9.41 8.51 0.32
C PHE A 99 9.05 8.76 1.78
N ILE A 100 9.53 7.91 2.69
CA ILE A 100 9.31 8.15 4.12
C ILE A 100 9.96 9.47 4.54
N GLY A 101 9.19 10.37 5.15
CA GLY A 101 9.66 11.70 5.55
C GLY A 101 9.58 12.79 4.47
N CYS A 102 9.30 12.45 3.20
CA CYS A 102 9.04 13.45 2.17
C CYS A 102 7.63 14.03 2.32
N ARG A 103 7.47 15.34 2.10
CA ARG A 103 6.14 15.95 1.94
C ARG A 103 5.54 15.48 0.61
N ILE A 104 4.21 15.35 0.54
CA ILE A 104 3.50 14.94 -0.69
C ILE A 104 3.95 15.78 -1.91
N GLY A 105 4.18 17.09 -1.73
CA GLY A 105 4.68 17.96 -2.80
C GLY A 105 6.12 17.68 -3.26
N GLU A 106 6.97 17.08 -2.42
CA GLU A 106 8.34 16.66 -2.78
C GLU A 106 8.33 15.30 -3.49
N MET A 107 7.45 14.38 -3.04
CA MET A 107 7.20 13.10 -3.71
C MET A 107 6.69 13.33 -5.15
N MET A 108 5.93 14.41 -5.37
CA MET A 108 5.45 14.80 -6.70
C MET A 108 6.52 15.38 -7.63
N LYS A 109 7.70 15.76 -7.14
CA LYS A 109 8.79 16.37 -7.94
C LYS A 109 9.90 15.41 -8.34
N LYS A 110 10.03 14.26 -7.68
CA LYS A 110 10.99 13.19 -8.07
C LYS A 110 10.32 12.24 -9.07
N ASN A 111 10.40 12.56 -10.36
CA ASN A 111 10.13 11.63 -11.46
C ASN A 111 11.32 11.64 -12.42
#